data_AF-A0A1F8NS00-F1
#
_entry.id   AF-A0A1F8NS00-F1
#
_cell.length_a   1.000
_cell.length_b   1.000
_cell.length_c   1.000
_cell.angle_alpha   90.00
_cell.angle_beta   90.00
_cell.angle_gamma   90.00
#
_symmetry.space_group_name_H-M   'P 1'
#
loop_
_entity.id
_entity.type
_entity.pdbx_description
1 polymer ?
#
loop_
_entity_poly.entity_id
_entity_poly.type
_entity_poly.pdbx_seq_one_letter_code
_entity_poly.pdbx_strand_id
1 'polypeptide(L)'
;MLQRWIERGRRGRDDRAIGELQDWLTSVRAIMEICDAALRLKDPRTDIGVALDRVDRELFRFRGHAAGASGSLRRRSPRVRSRLEEASHLTYRLRNDTCAYLLRWQTYQQQRDASSTVALSAQRQMEDARLQASRTARQLTQEIEAVAPELESLIRQWRSIDV
;
A
#
# COMPACT_ATOMS: atom_id res chain seq x y z
N MET A 1 6.26 -29.91 -31.94
CA MET A 1 5.64 -28.58 -32.05
C MET A 1 4.73 -28.24 -30.86
N LEU A 2 3.86 -29.17 -30.43
CA LEU A 2 2.98 -28.97 -29.27
C LEU A 2 3.72 -28.64 -27.96
N GLN A 3 4.81 -29.36 -27.65
CA GLN A 3 5.64 -29.11 -26.46
C GLN A 3 6.24 -27.70 -26.43
N ARG A 4 6.82 -27.23 -27.55
CA ARG A 4 7.34 -25.85 -27.67
C ARG A 4 6.25 -24.79 -27.51
N TRP A 5 5.02 -25.07 -27.93
CA TRP A 5 3.89 -24.15 -27.77
C TRP A 5 3.41 -24.10 -26.32
N ILE A 6 3.35 -25.25 -25.66
CA ILE A 6 3.03 -25.38 -24.23
C ILE A 6 4.10 -24.67 -23.37
N GLU A 7 5.38 -24.86 -23.67
CA GLU A 7 6.50 -24.18 -22.99
C GLU A 7 6.43 -22.66 -23.17
N ARG A 8 6.18 -22.19 -24.40
CA ARG A 8 6.05 -20.76 -24.68
C ARG A 8 4.85 -20.14 -23.96
N GLY A 9 3.72 -20.85 -23.89
CA GLY A 9 2.55 -20.45 -23.11
C GLY A 9 2.74 -20.58 -21.60
N ARG A 10 3.66 -21.41 -21.12
CA ARG A 10 4.06 -21.48 -19.70
C ARG A 10 4.91 -20.26 -19.34
N ARG A 11 5.96 -19.98 -20.11
CA ARG A 11 6.84 -18.81 -19.93
C ARG A 11 6.06 -17.50 -19.90
N GLY A 12 5.17 -17.28 -20.88
CA GLY A 12 4.34 -16.06 -20.90
C GLY A 12 3.41 -15.90 -19.70
N ARG A 13 2.98 -17.01 -19.05
CA ARG A 13 2.21 -16.96 -17.81
C ARG A 13 3.08 -16.68 -16.59
N ASP A 14 4.28 -17.24 -16.55
CA ASP A 14 5.24 -17.03 -15.46
C ASP A 14 5.78 -15.60 -15.46
N ASP A 15 6.13 -15.06 -16.63
CA ASP A 15 6.54 -13.66 -16.80
C ASP A 15 5.44 -12.69 -16.35
N ARG A 16 4.19 -12.96 -16.74
CA ARG A 16 3.03 -12.17 -16.30
C ARG A 16 2.84 -12.23 -14.78
N ALA A 17 2.90 -13.43 -14.20
CA ALA A 17 2.74 -13.62 -12.75
C ALA A 17 3.85 -12.90 -11.96
N ILE A 18 5.09 -12.93 -12.47
CA ILE A 18 6.20 -12.18 -11.89
C ILE A 18 5.94 -10.68 -11.98
N GLY A 19 5.52 -10.17 -13.15
CA GLY A 19 5.15 -8.77 -13.34
C GLY A 19 4.08 -8.31 -12.35
N GLU A 20 2.99 -9.09 -12.21
CA GLU A 20 1.90 -8.78 -11.27
C GLU A 20 2.37 -8.68 -9.82
N LEU A 21 3.31 -9.52 -9.37
CA LEU A 21 3.90 -9.45 -8.03
C LEU A 21 4.80 -8.23 -7.83
N GLN A 22 5.59 -7.88 -8.86
CA GLN A 22 6.46 -6.71 -8.83
C GLN A 22 5.65 -5.40 -8.84
N ASP A 23 4.63 -5.32 -9.69
CA ASP A 23 3.73 -4.18 -9.77
C ASP A 23 2.96 -3.98 -8.46
N TRP A 24 2.53 -5.07 -7.82
CA TRP A 24 1.92 -5.02 -6.50
C TRP A 24 2.87 -4.42 -5.46
N LEU A 25 4.11 -4.91 -5.37
CA LEU A 25 5.08 -4.42 -4.39
C LEU A 25 5.45 -2.95 -4.63
N THR A 26 5.63 -2.56 -5.89
CA THR A 26 5.88 -1.17 -6.28
C THR A 26 4.73 -0.26 -5.87
N SER A 27 3.48 -0.64 -6.15
CA SER A 27 2.32 0.17 -5.76
C SER A 27 2.17 0.29 -4.25
N VAL A 28 2.41 -0.77 -3.46
CA VAL A 28 2.36 -0.68 -1.99
C VAL A 28 3.40 0.32 -1.49
N ARG A 29 4.65 0.24 -1.98
CA ARG A 29 5.72 1.17 -1.59
C ARG A 29 5.38 2.61 -1.96
N ALA A 30 4.84 2.83 -3.15
CA ALA A 30 4.40 4.16 -3.58
C ALA A 30 3.29 4.72 -2.66
N ILE A 31 2.29 3.91 -2.30
CA ILE A 31 1.23 4.34 -1.36
C ILE A 31 1.84 4.67 0.01
N MET A 32 2.74 3.84 0.53
CA MET A 32 3.43 4.09 1.79
C MET A 32 4.20 5.41 1.77
N GLU A 33 4.93 5.69 0.69
CA GLU A 33 5.69 6.93 0.53
C GLU A 33 4.78 8.16 0.51
N ILE A 34 3.69 8.13 -0.26
CA ILE A 34 2.73 9.24 -0.33
C ILE A 34 2.09 9.46 1.05
N CYS A 35 1.70 8.39 1.74
CA CYS A 35 1.11 8.48 3.07
C CYS A 35 2.11 9.00 4.11
N ASP A 36 3.37 8.55 4.11
CA ASP A 36 4.40 9.06 5.03
C ASP A 36 4.66 10.56 4.79
N ALA A 37 4.73 11.00 3.53
CA ALA A 37 4.83 12.42 3.19
C ALA A 37 3.64 13.22 3.74
N ALA A 38 2.41 12.69 3.61
CA ALA A 38 1.21 13.31 4.15
C ALA A 38 1.23 13.41 5.68
N LEU A 39 1.73 12.39 6.39
CA LEU A 39 1.84 12.38 7.86
C LEU A 39 2.88 13.38 8.41
N ARG A 40 3.77 13.88 7.56
CA ARG A 40 4.82 14.85 7.90
C ARG A 40 4.46 16.29 7.56
N LEU A 41 3.23 16.56 7.13
CA LEU A 41 2.77 17.91 6.83
C LEU A 41 2.91 18.85 8.04
N LYS A 42 3.51 20.01 7.79
CA LYS A 42 3.73 21.06 8.79
C LYS A 42 3.13 22.40 8.37
N ASP A 43 3.09 22.68 7.07
CA ASP A 43 2.59 23.94 6.54
C ASP A 43 1.05 23.94 6.48
N PRO A 44 0.36 24.82 7.23
CA PRO A 44 -1.11 24.96 7.22
C PRO A 44 -1.69 25.27 5.84
N ARG A 45 -0.88 25.80 4.91
CA ARG A 45 -1.30 26.16 3.55
C ARG A 45 -1.23 24.99 2.58
N THR A 46 -0.75 23.83 3.03
CA THR A 46 -0.67 22.65 2.17
C THR A 46 -2.06 22.23 1.72
N ASP A 47 -2.26 22.14 0.40
CA ASP A 47 -3.47 21.58 -0.18
C ASP A 47 -3.48 20.05 0.03
N ILE A 48 -4.29 19.61 1.01
CA ILE A 48 -4.47 18.19 1.30
C ILE A 48 -5.16 17.43 0.16
N GLY A 49 -5.88 18.13 -0.72
CA GLY A 49 -6.56 17.53 -1.87
C GLY A 49 -5.58 16.88 -2.84
N VAL A 50 -4.40 17.49 -3.04
CA VAL A 50 -3.34 16.92 -3.88
C VAL A 50 -2.80 15.62 -3.30
N ALA A 51 -2.60 15.55 -1.98
CA ALA A 51 -2.11 14.33 -1.33
C ALA A 51 -3.16 13.20 -1.41
N LEU A 52 -4.43 13.52 -1.18
CA LEU A 52 -5.55 12.58 -1.28
C LEU A 52 -5.72 12.04 -2.71
N ASP A 53 -5.72 12.91 -3.71
CA ASP A 53 -5.86 12.53 -5.12
C ASP A 53 -4.69 11.63 -5.57
N ARG A 54 -3.45 11.93 -5.15
CA ARG A 54 -2.29 11.08 -5.44
C ARG A 54 -2.44 9.68 -4.84
N VAL A 55 -2.82 9.59 -3.56
CA VAL A 55 -3.06 8.28 -2.91
C VAL A 55 -4.17 7.52 -3.61
N ASP A 56 -5.29 8.17 -3.94
CA ASP A 56 -6.45 7.50 -4.52
C ASP A 56 -6.18 7.00 -5.95
N ARG A 57 -5.42 7.76 -6.75
CA ARG A 57 -4.96 7.31 -8.08
C ARG A 57 -4.08 6.07 -7.98
N GLU A 58 -3.14 6.05 -7.04
CA GLU A 58 -2.28 4.88 -6.87
C GLU A 58 -3.05 3.70 -6.29
N LEU A 59 -4.00 3.93 -5.38
CA LEU A 59 -4.91 2.92 -4.85
C LEU A 59 -5.75 2.24 -5.94
N PHE A 60 -6.18 3.02 -6.95
CA PHE A 60 -6.93 2.49 -8.09
C PHE A 60 -6.09 1.49 -8.91
N ARG A 61 -4.82 1.80 -9.17
CA ARG A 61 -3.87 0.89 -9.84
C ARG A 61 -3.58 -0.33 -8.98
N PHE A 62 -3.29 -0.08 -7.71
CA PHE A 62 -3.00 -1.09 -6.70
C PHE A 62 -4.08 -2.17 -6.63
N ARG A 63 -5.36 -1.81 -6.73
CA ARG A 63 -6.47 -2.79 -6.72
C ARG A 63 -6.33 -3.84 -7.83
N GLY A 64 -5.94 -3.41 -9.03
CA GLY A 64 -5.68 -4.30 -10.15
C GLY A 64 -4.47 -5.20 -9.89
N HIS A 65 -3.37 -4.61 -9.41
CA HIS A 65 -2.14 -5.35 -9.11
C HIS A 65 -2.35 -6.39 -7.99
N ALA A 66 -3.07 -6.04 -6.92
CA ALA A 66 -3.38 -6.95 -5.81
C ALA A 66 -4.21 -8.16 -6.24
N ALA A 67 -5.21 -7.94 -7.10
CA ALA A 67 -6.02 -9.03 -7.64
C ALA A 67 -5.20 -9.97 -8.54
N GLY A 68 -4.36 -9.41 -9.43
CA GLY A 68 -3.43 -10.18 -10.26
C GLY A 68 -2.46 -11.01 -9.43
N ALA A 69 -1.73 -10.35 -8.52
CA ALA A 69 -0.74 -10.98 -7.64
C ALA A 69 -1.34 -12.11 -6.79
N SER A 70 -2.49 -11.87 -6.15
CA SER A 70 -3.20 -12.90 -5.38
C SER A 70 -3.63 -14.08 -6.26
N GLY A 71 -4.16 -13.80 -7.47
CA GLY A 71 -4.53 -14.81 -8.45
C GLY A 71 -3.34 -15.69 -8.87
N SER A 72 -2.20 -15.06 -9.13
CA SER A 72 -0.93 -15.71 -9.49
C SER A 72 -0.39 -16.61 -8.38
N LEU A 73 -0.59 -16.24 -7.11
CA LEU A 73 -0.17 -17.05 -5.95
C LEU A 73 -1.17 -18.14 -5.55
N ARG A 74 -2.45 -18.03 -5.95
CA ARG A 74 -3.56 -18.87 -5.44
C ARG A 74 -3.28 -20.36 -5.36
N ARG A 75 -2.62 -20.94 -6.38
CA ARG A 75 -2.27 -22.37 -6.42
C ARG A 75 -0.79 -22.65 -6.19
N ARG A 76 0.07 -21.62 -6.28
CA ARG A 76 1.53 -21.78 -6.25
C ARG A 76 2.09 -21.63 -4.84
N SER A 77 1.56 -20.69 -4.06
CA SER A 77 1.98 -20.46 -2.68
C SER A 77 0.83 -19.84 -1.87
N PRO A 78 -0.08 -20.67 -1.31
CA PRO A 78 -1.21 -20.19 -0.51
C PRO A 78 -0.78 -19.40 0.72
N ARG A 79 0.36 -19.78 1.34
CA ARG A 79 0.94 -19.07 2.48
C ARG A 79 1.32 -17.64 2.10
N VAL A 80 2.10 -17.46 1.03
CA VAL A 80 2.54 -16.12 0.59
C VAL A 80 1.34 -15.29 0.12
N ARG A 81 0.36 -15.92 -0.52
CA ARG A 81 -0.91 -15.25 -0.86
C ARG A 81 -1.59 -14.65 0.36
N SER A 82 -1.75 -15.41 1.44
CA SER A 82 -2.39 -14.92 2.66
C SER A 82 -1.69 -13.68 3.22
N ARG A 83 -0.35 -13.71 3.25
CA ARG A 83 0.46 -12.56 3.69
C ARG A 83 0.34 -11.35 2.77
N LEU A 84 0.29 -11.58 1.45
CA LEU A 84 0.05 -10.54 0.46
C LEU A 84 -1.33 -9.90 0.64
N GLU A 85 -2.37 -10.71 0.91
CA GLU A 85 -3.73 -10.22 1.16
C GLU A 85 -3.80 -9.39 2.45
N GLU A 86 -3.13 -9.81 3.53
CA GLU A 86 -3.01 -9.04 4.77
C GLU A 86 -2.29 -7.70 4.54
N ALA A 87 -1.13 -7.71 3.88
CA ALA A 87 -0.41 -6.49 3.53
C ALA A 87 -1.27 -5.56 2.63
N SER A 88 -2.07 -6.15 1.75
CA SER A 88 -2.99 -5.38 0.90
C SER A 88 -4.10 -4.73 1.72
N HIS A 89 -4.66 -5.43 2.70
CA HIS A 89 -5.64 -4.89 3.62
C HIS A 89 -5.05 -3.74 4.46
N LEU A 90 -3.84 -3.92 4.98
CA LEU A 90 -3.11 -2.87 5.69
C LEU A 90 -2.83 -1.65 4.81
N THR A 91 -2.61 -1.84 3.52
CA THR A 91 -2.46 -0.74 2.55
C THR A 91 -3.74 0.09 2.44
N TYR A 92 -4.90 -0.57 2.31
CA TYR A 92 -6.20 0.13 2.33
C TYR A 92 -6.46 0.84 3.67
N ARG A 93 -6.11 0.19 4.79
CA ARG A 93 -6.24 0.79 6.12
C ARG A 93 -5.36 2.04 6.26
N LEU A 94 -4.10 1.97 5.82
CA LEU A 94 -3.17 3.10 5.86
C LEU A 94 -3.72 4.30 5.11
N ARG A 95 -4.28 4.09 3.91
CA ARG A 95 -4.95 5.14 3.14
C ARG A 95 -6.09 5.79 3.93
N ASN A 96 -6.95 4.97 4.54
CA ASN A 96 -8.10 5.48 5.29
C ASN A 96 -7.67 6.25 6.55
N ASP A 97 -6.71 5.73 7.30
CA ASP A 97 -6.18 6.38 8.49
C ASP A 97 -5.47 7.69 8.14
N THR A 98 -4.72 7.73 7.03
CA THR A 98 -4.07 8.95 6.53
C THR A 98 -5.10 10.00 6.11
N CYS A 99 -6.15 9.60 5.39
CA CYS A 99 -7.25 10.51 5.04
C CYS A 99 -7.95 11.05 6.29
N ALA A 100 -8.24 10.18 7.26
CA ALA A 100 -8.82 10.56 8.54
C ALA A 100 -7.95 11.56 9.31
N TYR A 101 -6.63 11.42 9.25
CA TYR A 101 -5.69 12.41 9.79
C TYR A 101 -5.76 13.73 9.03
N LEU A 102 -5.66 13.72 7.69
CA LEU A 102 -5.64 14.94 6.88
C LEU A 102 -6.90 15.79 7.06
N LEU A 103 -8.07 15.16 7.13
CA LEU A 103 -9.33 15.87 7.41
C LEU A 103 -9.30 16.56 8.79
N ARG A 104 -8.81 15.86 9.82
CA ARG A 104 -8.69 16.44 11.17
C ARG A 104 -7.62 17.51 11.26
N TRP A 105 -6.53 17.36 10.50
CA TRP A 105 -5.52 18.39 10.38
C TRP A 105 -6.11 19.66 9.79
N GLN A 106 -6.91 19.57 8.72
CA GLN A 106 -7.59 20.71 8.14
C GLN A 106 -8.58 21.35 9.12
N THR A 107 -9.38 20.55 9.82
CA THR A 107 -10.28 21.04 10.88
C THR A 107 -9.53 21.78 11.97
N TYR A 108 -8.40 21.23 12.43
CA TYR A 108 -7.55 21.89 13.43
C TYR A 108 -7.01 23.23 12.92
N GLN A 109 -6.54 23.31 11.67
CA GLN A 109 -6.08 24.60 11.11
C GLN A 109 -7.21 25.64 11.05
N GLN A 110 -8.44 25.23 10.70
CA GLN A 110 -9.60 26.13 10.64
C GLN A 110 -10.06 26.62 12.02
N GLN A 111 -9.84 25.82 13.07
CA GLN A 111 -10.29 26.11 14.44
C GLN A 111 -9.16 26.63 15.34
N ARG A 112 -7.97 26.86 14.79
CA ARG A 112 -6.78 27.24 15.56
C ARG A 112 -6.95 28.56 16.33
N ASP A 113 -7.71 29.50 15.76
CA ASP A 113 -8.01 30.81 16.35
C ASP A 113 -9.35 30.83 17.13
N ALA A 114 -10.01 29.67 17.28
CA ALA A 114 -11.23 29.55 18.08
C ALA A 114 -10.93 29.59 19.59
N SER A 115 -11.98 29.43 20.41
CA SER A 115 -11.79 29.32 21.87
C SER A 115 -10.82 28.19 22.22
N SER A 116 -10.06 28.38 23.32
CA SER A 116 -8.99 27.47 23.73
C SER A 116 -9.44 26.01 23.85
N THR A 117 -10.65 25.77 24.35
CA THR A 117 -11.22 24.42 24.49
C THR A 117 -11.47 23.75 23.13
N VAL A 118 -11.97 24.49 22.13
CA VAL A 118 -12.26 23.95 20.80
C VAL A 118 -10.96 23.63 20.07
N ALA A 119 -10.00 24.54 20.09
CA ALA A 119 -8.68 24.34 19.48
C ALA A 119 -7.93 23.14 20.09
N LEU A 120 -7.97 22.99 21.42
CA LEU A 120 -7.35 21.85 22.12
C LEU A 120 -8.02 20.52 21.77
N SER A 121 -9.35 20.48 21.68
CA SER A 121 -10.09 19.28 21.28
C SER A 121 -9.73 18.85 19.85
N ALA A 122 -9.72 19.79 18.91
CA ALA A 122 -9.35 19.54 17.52
C ALA A 122 -7.90 19.06 17.38
N GLN A 123 -6.97 19.66 18.14
CA GLN A 123 -5.58 19.22 18.19
C GLN A 123 -5.45 17.77 18.64
N ARG A 124 -6.09 17.40 19.77
CA ARG A 124 -6.04 16.03 20.30
C ARG A 124 -6.56 15.01 19.29
N GLN A 125 -7.71 15.29 18.69
CA GLN A 125 -8.29 14.40 17.68
C GLN A 125 -7.36 14.23 16.47
N MET A 126 -6.73 15.31 16.00
CA MET A 126 -5.75 15.25 14.93
C MET A 126 -4.52 14.41 15.33
N GLU A 127 -3.97 14.62 16.52
CA GLU A 127 -2.80 13.87 17.01
C GLU A 127 -3.11 12.38 17.14
N ASP A 128 -4.28 12.02 17.67
CA ASP A 128 -4.73 10.63 17.79
C ASP A 128 -4.85 9.96 16.42
N ALA A 129 -5.44 10.64 15.44
CA ALA A 129 -5.53 10.13 14.08
C ALA A 129 -4.14 9.97 13.42
N ARG A 130 -3.22 10.91 13.66
CA ARG A 130 -1.84 10.82 13.17
C ARG A 130 -1.11 9.62 13.79
N LEU A 131 -1.29 9.40 15.09
CA LEU A 131 -0.71 8.25 15.80
C LEU A 131 -1.26 6.94 15.25
N GLN A 132 -2.57 6.85 15.00
CA GLN A 132 -3.20 5.68 14.42
C GLN A 132 -2.65 5.37 13.02
N ALA A 133 -2.60 6.37 12.13
CA ALA A 133 -2.01 6.21 10.80
C ALA A 133 -0.53 5.78 10.86
N SER A 134 0.23 6.36 11.79
CA SER A 134 1.64 5.99 12.02
C SER A 134 1.81 4.54 12.49
N ARG A 135 0.89 4.04 13.33
CA ARG A 135 0.90 2.62 13.76
C ARG A 135 0.61 1.69 12.58
N THR A 136 -0.40 2.02 11.78
CA THR A 136 -0.74 1.26 10.57
C THR A 136 0.42 1.25 9.57
N ALA A 137 1.10 2.39 9.37
CA ALA A 137 2.28 2.48 8.51
C ALA A 137 3.39 1.54 8.99
N ARG A 138 3.71 1.54 10.29
CA ARG A 138 4.72 0.64 10.88
C ARG A 138 4.35 -0.83 10.73
N GLN A 139 3.09 -1.18 10.98
CA GLN A 139 2.60 -2.54 10.81
C GLN A 139 2.73 -3.00 9.35
N LEU A 140 2.35 -2.14 8.40
CA LEU A 140 2.51 -2.43 6.98
C LEU A 140 3.99 -2.59 6.59
N THR A 141 4.88 -1.73 7.09
CA THR A 141 6.33 -1.88 6.88
C THR A 141 6.83 -3.26 7.32
N GLN A 142 6.44 -3.69 8.53
CA GLN A 142 6.84 -5.00 9.06
C GLN A 142 6.33 -6.15 8.19
N GLU A 143 5.07 -6.09 7.74
CA GLU A 143 4.54 -7.13 6.84
C GLU A 143 5.24 -7.14 5.48
N ILE A 144 5.56 -5.97 4.93
CA ILE A 144 6.29 -5.86 3.66
C ILE A 144 7.72 -6.38 3.81
N GLU A 145 8.45 -6.00 4.86
CA GLU A 145 9.79 -6.50 5.15
C GLU A 145 9.82 -8.02 5.30
N ALA A 146 8.74 -8.60 5.84
CA ALA A 146 8.67 -10.02 6.07
C ALA A 146 8.14 -10.81 4.85
N VAL A 147 7.33 -10.22 3.95
CA VAL A 147 6.82 -10.89 2.74
C VAL A 147 7.70 -10.68 1.51
N ALA A 148 8.41 -9.55 1.41
CA ALA A 148 9.23 -9.22 0.23
C ALA A 148 10.34 -10.25 -0.04
N PRO A 149 11.10 -10.75 0.96
CA PRO A 149 12.10 -11.79 0.72
C PRO A 149 11.49 -13.12 0.25
N GLU A 150 10.30 -13.48 0.79
CA GLU A 150 9.56 -14.67 0.36
C GLU A 150 9.12 -14.53 -1.11
N LEU A 151 8.63 -13.35 -1.50
CA LEU A 151 8.25 -13.03 -2.88
C LEU A 151 9.46 -13.05 -3.83
N GLU A 152 10.59 -12.46 -3.45
CA GLU A 152 11.82 -12.48 -4.26
C GLU A 152 12.37 -13.89 -4.45
N SER A 153 12.29 -14.72 -3.41
CA SER A 153 12.63 -16.14 -3.51
C SER A 153 11.74 -16.87 -4.51
N LEU A 154 10.41 -16.68 -4.42
CA LEU A 154 9.46 -17.26 -5.35
C LEU A 154 9.69 -16.80 -6.79
N ILE A 155 9.91 -15.51 -7.00
CA ILE A 155 10.20 -14.94 -8.33
C ILE A 155 11.47 -15.58 -8.91
N ARG A 156 12.54 -15.73 -8.10
CA ARG A 156 13.77 -16.41 -8.54
C ARG A 156 13.52 -17.87 -8.90
N GLN A 157 12.76 -18.60 -8.08
CA GLN A 157 12.40 -19.99 -8.36
C GLN A 157 11.63 -20.12 -9.67
N TRP A 158 10.66 -19.25 -9.92
CA TRP A 158 9.86 -19.30 -11.14
C TRP A 158 10.68 -18.96 -12.37
N ARG A 159 11.69 -18.08 -12.24
CA ARG A 159 12.67 -17.80 -13.30
C ARG A 159 13.67 -18.96 -13.51
N SER A 160 14.03 -19.69 -12.46
CA SER A 160 15.02 -20.77 -12.53
C SER A 160 14.44 -22.12 -12.97
N ILE A 161 13.13 -22.32 -12.86
CA ILE A 161 12.43 -23.51 -13.39
C ILE A 161 12.43 -23.55 -14.94
N ASP A 162 12.99 -22.52 -15.58
CA ASP A 162 13.14 -22.37 -17.03
C ASP A 162 14.59 -22.57 -17.55
N VAL A 163 15.53 -23.09 -16.74
CA VAL A 163 16.83 -23.66 -17.17
C VAL A 163 16.76 -25.17 -17.12
#